data_AF-A0A699QJ71-F1
#
_entry.id   AF-A0A699QJ71-F1
#
_cell.length_a   1.000
_cell.length_b   1.000
_cell.length_c   1.000
_cell.angle_alpha   90.00
_cell.angle_beta   90.00
_cell.angle_gamma   90.00
#
_symmetry.space_group_name_H-M   'P 1'
#
loop_
_entity.id
_entity.type
_entity.pdbx_description
1 polymer ?
#
loop_
_entity_poly.entity_id
_entity_poly.type
_entity_poly.pdbx_seq_one_letter_code
_entity_poly.pdbx_strand_id
1 'polypeptide(L)'
;MRNKSIDLLKYLKIQVGNGLNTKFWEDVWMGNKNFKTSFPRIYALESDKNLTVADKMAQNDTAFSLRRQPRDGVEMEQSRALYIVIEGVLLHDMVDRWKWTLEGSGEFFVASARQFIDNSRLIRSPKKTRWIKMVRIKVNILAWKVQFDLLPTRLNLSRR
;
A
#
# COMPACT_ATOMS: atom_id res chain seq x y z
N MET A 1 -1.59 -22.39 -10.79
CA MET A 1 -1.92 -20.93 -10.81
C MET A 1 -0.94 -20.23 -9.88
N ARG A 2 -0.25 -19.16 -10.32
CA ARG A 2 0.79 -18.53 -9.49
C ARG A 2 0.15 -17.96 -8.22
N ASN A 3 0.61 -18.39 -7.05
CA ASN A 3 0.33 -17.79 -5.75
C ASN A 3 0.82 -16.34 -5.73
N LYS A 4 0.06 -15.42 -6.33
CA LYS A 4 0.20 -14.00 -6.01
C LYS A 4 -0.52 -13.81 -4.68
N SER A 5 0.25 -13.75 -3.60
CA SER A 5 -0.24 -13.17 -2.35
C SER A 5 -0.87 -11.82 -2.70
N ILE A 6 -2.13 -11.64 -2.30
CA ILE A 6 -2.81 -10.36 -2.50
C ILE A 6 -2.33 -9.46 -1.37
N ASP A 7 -1.53 -8.48 -1.74
CA ASP A 7 -1.07 -7.47 -0.81
C ASP A 7 -2.09 -6.33 -0.75
N LEU A 8 -2.97 -6.38 0.25
CA LEU A 8 -3.94 -5.33 0.51
C LEU A 8 -3.29 -4.07 1.07
N LEU A 9 -2.12 -4.19 1.72
CA LEU A 9 -1.44 -3.05 2.36
C LEU A 9 -0.97 -2.04 1.31
N LYS A 10 -0.69 -2.49 0.10
CA LYS A 10 -0.42 -1.62 -1.05
C LYS A 10 -1.51 -0.57 -1.31
N TYR A 11 -2.75 -0.83 -0.88
CA TYR A 11 -3.89 0.06 -1.07
C TYR A 11 -4.17 0.96 0.14
N LEU A 12 -3.43 0.78 1.24
CA LEU A 12 -3.43 1.69 2.37
C LEU A 12 -2.32 2.73 2.16
N LYS A 13 -2.70 4.00 2.11
CA LYS A 13 -1.75 5.12 2.06
C LYS A 13 -1.88 5.96 3.32
N ILE A 14 -0.76 6.50 3.80
CA ILE A 14 -0.81 7.46 4.91
C ILE A 14 -1.32 8.79 4.37
N GLN A 15 -2.32 9.34 5.03
CA GLN A 15 -2.76 10.72 4.90
C GLN A 15 -2.22 11.48 6.10
N VAL A 16 -1.19 12.27 5.86
CA VAL A 16 -0.56 13.10 6.90
C VAL A 16 -1.53 14.20 7.34
N GLY A 17 -1.72 14.30 8.65
CA GLY A 17 -2.37 15.43 9.30
C GLY A 17 -1.29 16.28 9.96
N ASN A 18 -1.06 16.03 11.25
CA ASN A 18 -0.08 16.74 12.07
C ASN A 18 1.34 16.16 11.94
N GLY A 19 1.50 14.98 11.35
CA GLY A 19 2.80 14.38 11.05
C GLY A 19 3.52 13.75 12.23
N LEU A 20 2.90 13.69 13.41
CA LEU A 20 3.53 13.18 14.64
C LEU A 20 3.70 11.65 14.65
N ASN A 21 2.87 10.93 13.91
CA ASN A 21 2.89 9.46 13.87
C ASN A 21 3.50 8.91 12.58
N THR A 22 4.04 9.78 11.74
CA THR A 22 4.56 9.44 10.42
C THR A 22 6.05 9.74 10.37
N LYS A 23 6.87 8.76 10.02
CA LYS A 23 8.32 8.92 9.86
C LYS A 23 8.63 9.57 8.53
N PHE A 24 9.40 10.66 8.55
CA PHE A 24 9.70 11.44 7.35
C PHE A 24 10.40 10.61 6.26
N TRP A 25 11.33 9.73 6.66
CA TRP A 25 12.17 8.98 5.72
C TRP A 25 11.66 7.59 5.37
N GLU A 26 11.12 6.87 6.34
CA GLU A 26 10.79 5.45 6.21
C GLU A 26 9.37 5.23 5.64
N ASP A 27 8.42 6.11 5.97
CA ASP A 27 7.03 5.92 5.59
C ASP A 27 6.72 6.50 4.19
N VAL A 28 5.74 5.90 3.51
CA VAL A 28 5.23 6.39 2.22
C VAL A 28 4.09 7.36 2.48
N TRP A 29 4.45 8.57 2.89
CA TRP A 29 3.50 9.62 3.23
C TRP A 29 3.30 10.64 2.11
N MET A 30 4.19 10.65 1.12
CA MET A 30 4.10 11.46 -0.08
C MET A 30 4.43 10.63 -1.33
N GLY A 31 3.63 10.80 -2.39
CA GLY A 31 3.81 10.11 -3.65
C GLY A 31 3.55 8.59 -3.57
N ASN A 32 4.52 7.80 -4.06
CA ASN A 32 4.40 6.34 -4.19
C ASN A 32 5.59 5.56 -3.59
N LYS A 33 6.63 6.26 -3.12
CA LYS A 33 7.83 5.67 -2.52
C LYS A 33 8.24 6.51 -1.33
N ASN A 34 8.84 5.90 -0.33
CA ASN A 34 9.39 6.64 0.79
C ASN A 34 10.60 7.47 0.37
N PHE A 35 10.95 8.49 1.15
CA PHE A 35 12.04 9.38 0.83
C PHE A 35 13.42 8.73 0.97
N LYS A 36 13.56 7.71 1.83
CA LYS A 36 14.78 6.90 1.92
C LYS A 36 15.19 6.27 0.59
N THR A 37 14.22 5.70 -0.14
CA THR A 37 14.51 5.05 -1.44
C THR A 37 14.63 6.05 -2.58
N SER A 38 13.94 7.19 -2.49
CA SER A 38 13.97 8.24 -3.51
C SER A 38 15.23 9.12 -3.40
N PHE A 39 15.70 9.40 -2.19
CA PHE A 39 16.82 10.29 -1.90
C PHE A 39 17.88 9.62 -1.00
N PRO A 40 18.50 8.51 -1.44
CA PRO A 40 19.37 7.70 -0.59
C PRO A 40 20.64 8.44 -0.12
N ARG A 41 21.13 9.45 -0.86
CA ARG A 41 22.31 10.22 -0.47
C ARG A 41 22.01 11.16 0.70
N ILE A 42 20.87 11.85 0.65
CA ILE A 42 20.43 12.70 1.76
C ILE A 42 20.02 11.85 2.95
N TYR A 43 19.30 10.76 2.71
CA TYR A 43 18.99 9.80 3.77
C TYR A 43 20.27 9.31 4.44
N ALA A 44 21.36 9.02 3.74
CA ALA A 44 22.61 8.62 4.38
C ALA A 44 23.20 9.70 5.31
N LEU A 45 23.00 10.99 5.02
CA LEU A 45 23.49 12.11 5.84
C LEU A 45 22.66 12.36 7.10
N GLU A 46 21.39 11.95 7.10
CA GLU A 46 20.47 12.15 8.22
C GLU A 46 21.03 11.59 9.54
N SER A 47 20.97 12.37 10.63
CA SER A 47 21.42 11.89 11.94
C SER A 47 20.37 11.01 12.60
N ASP A 48 19.11 11.42 12.53
CA ASP A 48 17.98 10.69 13.10
C ASP A 48 17.07 10.12 11.99
N LYS A 49 17.07 8.79 11.84
CA LYS A 49 16.24 8.10 10.84
C LYS A 49 14.78 7.95 11.26
N ASN A 50 14.49 8.12 12.54
CA ASN A 50 13.14 7.99 13.08
C ASN A 50 12.41 9.33 13.18
N LEU A 51 13.05 10.42 12.73
CA LEU A 51 12.50 11.76 12.72
C LEU A 51 11.11 11.79 12.07
N THR A 52 10.16 12.42 12.75
CA THR A 52 8.78 12.52 12.28
C THR A 52 8.63 13.59 11.21
N VAL A 53 7.53 13.53 10.45
CA VAL A 53 7.19 14.59 9.49
C VAL A 53 6.97 15.91 10.23
N ALA A 54 6.32 15.89 11.39
CA ALA A 54 6.10 17.08 12.21
C ALA A 54 7.42 17.76 12.58
N ASP A 55 8.37 17.01 13.14
CA ASP A 55 9.65 17.54 13.60
C ASP A 55 10.48 18.08 12.43
N LYS A 56 10.45 17.38 11.29
CA LYS A 56 11.19 17.81 10.09
C LYS A 56 10.64 19.10 9.50
N MET A 57 9.32 19.22 9.43
CA MET A 57 8.62 20.34 8.79
C MET A 57 8.47 21.56 9.72
N ALA A 58 8.64 21.40 11.03
CA ALA A 58 8.62 22.51 11.98
C ALA A 58 9.84 23.45 11.87
N GLN A 59 10.93 22.97 11.26
CA GLN A 59 12.16 23.74 11.10
C GLN A 59 12.22 24.38 9.72
N ASN A 60 12.72 25.63 9.65
CA ASN A 60 12.88 26.34 8.37
C ASN A 60 13.97 25.72 7.49
N ASP A 61 14.99 25.10 8.08
CA ASP A 61 16.07 24.45 7.35
C ASP A 61 15.93 22.94 7.44
N THR A 62 15.56 22.29 6.33
CA THR A 62 15.45 20.83 6.27
C THR A 62 16.79 20.11 6.42
N ALA A 63 17.92 20.82 6.33
CA ALA A 63 19.25 20.29 6.58
C ALA A 63 19.62 20.24 8.08
N PHE A 64 18.81 20.79 8.99
CA PHE A 64 19.15 20.93 10.42
C PHE A 64 19.54 19.62 11.11
N SER A 65 18.89 18.52 10.75
CA SER A 65 19.11 17.20 11.35
C SER A 65 20.20 16.39 10.63
N LEU A 66 20.72 16.88 9.51
CA LEU A 66 21.80 16.22 8.78
C LEU A 66 23.12 16.36 9.56
N ARG A 67 23.94 15.30 9.54
CA ARG A 67 25.27 15.33 10.19
C ARG A 67 26.22 16.37 9.61
N ARG A 68 25.98 16.77 8.36
CA ARG A 68 26.68 17.83 7.63
C ARG A 68 25.81 18.30 6.47
N GLN A 69 26.13 19.49 5.95
CA GLN A 69 25.49 20.01 4.74
C GLN A 69 25.77 19.10 3.52
N PRO A 70 24.79 18.93 2.60
CA PRO A 70 25.00 18.25 1.32
C PRO A 70 26.10 18.93 0.51
N ARG A 71 26.99 18.13 -0.07
CA ARG A 71 28.04 18.60 -0.99
C ARG A 71 27.45 18.76 -2.41
N ASP A 72 28.25 19.33 -3.30
CA ASP A 72 27.89 19.49 -4.70
C ASP A 72 27.68 18.14 -5.43
N GLY A 73 27.14 18.21 -6.64
CA GLY A 73 26.81 17.05 -7.47
C GLY A 73 25.53 16.35 -7.01
N VAL A 74 25.57 15.02 -6.93
CA VAL A 74 24.38 14.18 -6.69
C VAL A 74 23.75 14.43 -5.31
N GLU A 75 24.55 14.79 -4.29
CA GLU A 75 24.01 15.18 -2.98
C GLU A 75 23.14 16.45 -3.13
N MET A 76 23.66 17.51 -3.74
CA MET A 76 22.93 18.76 -3.98
C MET A 76 21.71 18.60 -4.90
N GLU A 77 21.80 17.74 -5.91
CA GLU A 77 20.67 17.43 -6.79
C GLU A 77 19.53 16.77 -6.01
N GLN A 78 19.85 15.76 -5.18
CA GLN A 78 18.84 15.10 -4.34
C GLN A 78 18.27 16.02 -3.27
N SER A 79 19.07 16.92 -2.68
CA SER A 79 18.55 17.87 -1.68
C SER A 79 17.59 18.87 -2.31
N ARG A 80 17.91 19.43 -3.49
CA ARG A 80 17.02 20.33 -4.23
C ARG A 80 15.73 19.63 -4.63
N ALA A 81 15.83 18.41 -5.16
CA ALA A 81 14.66 17.62 -5.53
C ALA A 81 13.77 17.29 -4.32
N LEU A 82 14.37 16.95 -3.17
CA LEU A 82 13.62 16.75 -1.92
C LEU A 82 12.91 18.04 -1.49
N TYR A 83 13.61 19.18 -1.53
CA TYR A 83 13.03 20.48 -1.16
C TYR A 83 11.81 20.82 -2.03
N ILE A 84 11.90 20.65 -3.35
CA ILE A 84 10.78 20.88 -4.28
C ILE A 84 9.57 19.97 -3.95
N VAL A 85 9.82 18.73 -3.55
CA VAL A 85 8.75 17.77 -3.24
C VAL A 85 8.02 18.13 -1.94
N ILE A 86 8.75 18.62 -0.93
CA ILE A 86 8.16 19.02 0.36
C ILE A 86 7.66 20.47 0.37
N GLU A 87 8.07 21.28 -0.62
CA GLU A 87 7.62 22.65 -0.78
C GLU A 87 6.10 22.69 -1.00
N GLY A 88 5.40 23.48 -0.19
CA GLY A 88 3.94 23.60 -0.24
C GLY A 88 3.17 22.55 0.58
N VAL A 89 3.86 21.67 1.31
CA VAL A 89 3.22 20.75 2.26
C VAL A 89 2.76 21.53 3.49
N LEU A 90 1.45 21.57 3.70
CA LEU A 90 0.84 22.16 4.90
C LEU A 90 0.36 21.04 5.82
N LEU A 91 0.96 20.99 7.02
CA LEU A 91 0.48 20.13 8.09
C LEU A 91 -0.76 20.75 8.73
N HIS A 92 -1.71 19.90 9.08
CA HIS A 92 -2.98 20.31 9.69
C HIS A 92 -3.04 19.78 11.11
N ASP A 93 -3.73 20.48 12.01
CA ASP A 93 -3.92 20.02 13.40
C ASP A 93 -4.97 18.89 13.48
N MET A 94 -4.65 17.77 12.87
CA MET A 94 -5.44 16.54 12.86
C MET A 94 -4.50 15.35 12.96
N VAL A 95 -4.96 14.25 13.56
CA VAL A 95 -4.14 13.04 13.65
C VAL A 95 -3.90 12.44 12.26
N ASP A 96 -2.69 11.92 12.03
CA ASP A 96 -2.36 11.13 10.84
C ASP A 96 -3.31 9.93 10.69
N ARG A 97 -3.76 9.66 9.47
CA ARG A 97 -4.76 8.61 9.19
C ARG A 97 -4.36 7.73 8.03
N TRP A 98 -4.87 6.50 8.01
CA TRP A 98 -4.76 5.62 6.86
C TRP A 98 -5.92 5.89 5.90
N LYS A 99 -5.60 6.10 4.63
CA LYS A 99 -6.53 6.26 3.52
C LYS A 99 -6.57 5.01 2.66
N TRP A 100 -7.77 4.48 2.47
CA TRP A 100 -8.04 3.38 1.57
C TRP A 100 -8.18 3.86 0.13
N THR A 101 -7.42 3.28 -0.80
CA THR A 101 -7.36 3.77 -2.19
C THR A 101 -8.16 2.95 -3.20
N LEU A 102 -8.76 1.82 -2.80
CA LEU A 102 -9.61 1.03 -3.70
C LEU A 102 -10.99 1.66 -3.94
N GLU A 103 -11.41 2.58 -3.06
CA GLU A 103 -12.73 3.20 -3.12
C GLU A 103 -12.61 4.72 -2.97
N GLY A 104 -13.50 5.46 -3.66
CA GLY A 104 -13.43 6.92 -3.71
C GLY A 104 -13.66 7.62 -2.37
N SER A 105 -14.29 6.94 -1.42
CA SER A 105 -14.54 7.46 -0.07
C SER A 105 -13.27 7.69 0.75
N GLY A 106 -12.17 6.97 0.43
CA GLY A 106 -10.95 7.03 1.23
C GLY A 106 -11.00 6.23 2.53
N GLU A 107 -12.16 5.68 2.90
CA GLU A 107 -12.34 4.88 4.12
C GLU A 107 -12.23 3.39 3.85
N PHE A 108 -11.76 2.64 4.84
CA PHE A 108 -11.65 1.20 4.73
C PHE A 108 -13.00 0.52 4.94
N PHE A 109 -13.44 -0.24 3.94
CA PHE A 109 -14.62 -1.11 4.04
C PHE A 109 -14.23 -2.57 3.79
N VAL A 110 -14.69 -3.46 4.67
CA VAL A 110 -14.50 -4.92 4.51
C VAL A 110 -15.12 -5.40 3.19
N ALA A 111 -16.25 -4.84 2.78
CA ALA A 111 -16.90 -5.14 1.51
C ALA A 111 -15.97 -4.85 0.31
N SER A 112 -15.31 -3.69 0.31
CA SER A 112 -14.36 -3.25 -0.71
C SER A 112 -13.14 -4.19 -0.80
N ALA A 113 -12.51 -4.47 0.34
CA ALA A 113 -11.38 -5.41 0.41
C ALA A 113 -11.78 -6.82 -0.05
N ARG A 114 -12.97 -7.27 0.36
CA ARG A 114 -13.50 -8.59 -0.03
C ARG A 114 -13.77 -8.67 -1.52
N GLN A 115 -14.41 -7.66 -2.09
CA GLN A 115 -14.70 -7.60 -3.52
C GLN A 115 -13.40 -7.64 -4.35
N PHE A 116 -12.35 -6.95 -3.91
CA PHE A 116 -11.04 -7.01 -4.56
C PHE A 116 -10.40 -8.40 -4.49
N ILE A 117 -10.46 -9.06 -3.33
CA ILE A 117 -9.98 -10.45 -3.18
C ILE A 117 -10.79 -11.39 -4.08
N ASP A 118 -12.11 -11.26 -4.08
CA ASP A 118 -12.98 -12.14 -4.86
C ASP A 118 -12.74 -11.95 -6.36
N ASN A 119 -12.60 -10.71 -6.83
CA ASN A 119 -12.28 -10.41 -8.22
C ASN A 119 -10.91 -10.94 -8.68
N SER A 120 -9.94 -11.06 -7.77
CA SER A 120 -8.58 -11.50 -8.08
C SER A 120 -8.37 -13.00 -7.90
N ARG A 121 -9.11 -13.66 -7.00
CA ARG A 121 -8.98 -15.11 -6.74
C ARG A 121 -10.08 -15.95 -7.36
N LEU A 122 -11.30 -15.46 -7.42
CA LEU A 122 -12.41 -16.26 -7.91
C LEU A 122 -12.43 -16.21 -9.43
N ILE A 123 -12.49 -17.39 -10.03
CA ILE A 123 -12.87 -17.51 -11.44
C ILE A 123 -14.27 -16.91 -11.55
N ARG A 124 -14.40 -15.80 -12.26
CA ARG A 124 -15.71 -15.19 -12.50
C ARG A 124 -16.52 -16.16 -13.35
N SER A 125 -17.47 -16.87 -12.74
CA SER A 125 -18.51 -17.52 -13.51
C SER A 125 -19.52 -16.46 -13.93
N PRO A 126 -19.89 -16.36 -15.22
CA PRO A 126 -20.94 -15.46 -15.66
C PRO A 126 -22.31 -15.81 -15.08
N LYS A 127 -22.48 -16.98 -14.45
CA LYS A 127 -23.74 -17.45 -13.87
C LYS A 127 -23.62 -17.62 -12.36
N LYS A 128 -24.57 -17.04 -11.61
CA LYS A 128 -24.73 -17.30 -10.17
C LYS A 128 -24.92 -18.80 -9.95
N THR A 129 -24.20 -19.38 -9.01
CA THR A 129 -24.40 -20.78 -8.61
C THR A 129 -25.80 -20.96 -8.05
N ARG A 130 -26.60 -21.86 -8.63
CA ARG A 130 -27.94 -22.20 -8.15
C ARG A 130 -27.88 -23.47 -7.33
N TRP A 131 -28.12 -23.35 -6.03
CA TRP A 131 -28.21 -24.50 -5.12
C TRP A 131 -29.60 -25.15 -5.23
N ILE A 132 -29.65 -26.44 -5.53
CA ILE A 132 -30.92 -27.18 -5.63
C ILE A 132 -31.24 -27.77 -4.26
N LYS A 133 -32.33 -27.31 -3.62
CA LYS A 133 -32.73 -27.76 -2.27
C LYS A 133 -33.11 -29.24 -2.19
N MET A 134 -33.56 -29.81 -3.31
CA MET A 134 -34.07 -31.19 -3.39
C MET A 134 -32.96 -32.25 -3.44
N VAL A 135 -31.70 -31.86 -3.67
CA VAL A 135 -30.57 -32.78 -3.70
C VAL A 135 -29.69 -32.60 -2.46
N ARG A 136 -28.98 -33.67 -2.08
CA ARG A 136 -28.03 -33.62 -0.96
C ARG A 136 -26.92 -32.59 -1.23
N ILE A 137 -26.46 -31.92 -0.19
CA ILE A 137 -25.43 -30.87 -0.28
C ILE A 137 -24.16 -31.32 -1.02
N LYS A 138 -23.75 -32.59 -0.85
CA LYS A 138 -22.60 -33.18 -1.53
C LYS A 138 -22.74 -33.16 -3.06
N VAL A 139 -23.95 -33.38 -3.59
CA VAL A 139 -24.23 -33.35 -5.03
C VAL A 139 -24.08 -31.93 -5.57
N ASN A 140 -24.62 -30.93 -4.84
CA ASN A 140 -24.44 -29.54 -5.23
C ASN A 140 -22.97 -29.11 -5.19
N ILE A 141 -22.20 -29.51 -4.15
CA ILE A 141 -20.76 -29.22 -4.07
C ILE A 141 -20.00 -29.87 -5.23
N LEU A 142 -20.34 -31.11 -5.58
CA LEU A 142 -19.72 -31.80 -6.72
C LEU A 142 -20.00 -31.08 -8.04
N ALA A 143 -21.26 -30.71 -8.30
CA ALA A 143 -21.65 -29.96 -9.49
C ALA A 143 -20.95 -28.59 -9.56
N TRP A 144 -20.83 -27.89 -8.42
CA TRP A 144 -20.05 -26.66 -8.33
C TRP A 144 -18.58 -26.89 -8.67
N LYS A 145 -17.93 -27.92 -8.11
CA LYS A 145 -16.52 -28.25 -8.45
C LYS A 145 -16.34 -28.59 -9.93
N VAL A 146 -17.29 -29.31 -10.54
CA VAL A 146 -17.30 -29.61 -11.98
C VAL A 146 -17.33 -28.31 -12.79
N GLN A 147 -18.26 -27.40 -12.46
CA GLN A 147 -18.46 -26.13 -13.17
C GLN A 147 -17.19 -25.25 -13.20
N PHE A 148 -16.36 -25.34 -12.17
CA PHE A 148 -15.12 -24.55 -12.04
C PHE A 148 -13.85 -25.34 -12.40
N ASP A 149 -13.98 -26.56 -12.92
CA ASP A 149 -12.86 -27.48 -13.17
C ASP A 149 -11.93 -27.63 -11.95
N LEU A 150 -12.54 -27.79 -10.76
CA LEU A 150 -11.87 -27.94 -9.47
C LEU A 150 -11.91 -29.40 -8.96
N LEU A 151 -12.27 -30.34 -9.83
CA LEU A 151 -12.20 -31.76 -9.48
C LEU A 151 -10.73 -32.19 -9.38
N PRO A 152 -10.40 -33.12 -8.46
CA PRO A 152 -9.05 -33.66 -8.31
C PRO A 152 -8.71 -34.65 -9.43
N THR A 153 -8.77 -34.19 -10.67
CA THR A 153 -8.33 -34.94 -11.86
C THR A 153 -6.80 -34.86 -11.97
N ARG A 154 -6.19 -35.80 -12.70
CA ARG A 154 -4.73 -35.81 -12.93
C ARG A 154 -4.21 -34.46 -13.44
N LEU A 155 -4.95 -33.82 -14.35
CA LEU A 155 -4.61 -32.51 -14.94
C LEU A 155 -4.67 -31.36 -13.93
N ASN A 156 -5.67 -31.37 -13.03
CA ASN A 156 -5.80 -30.34 -12.01
C ASN A 156 -4.80 -30.53 -10.87
N LEU A 157 -4.46 -31.77 -10.54
CA LEU A 157 -3.40 -32.10 -9.58
C LEU A 157 -2.02 -31.67 -10.11
N SER A 158 -1.74 -31.82 -11.41
CA SER A 158 -0.48 -31.34 -12.00
C SER A 158 -0.37 -29.81 -12.10
N ARG A 159 -1.45 -29.07 -11.87
CA ARG A 159 -1.53 -27.60 -11.98
C ARG A 159 -1.45 -26.87 -10.62
N ARG A 160 -1.55 -27.63 -9.52
CA ARG A 160 -1.39 -27.15 -8.14
C ARG A 160 0.07 -26.96 -7.81
#